data_AF-A0A135VIS7-F1
#
_entry.id   AF-A0A135VIS7-F1
#
_cell.length_a   1.000
_cell.length_b   1.000
_cell.length_c   1.000
_cell.angle_alpha   90.00
_cell.angle_beta   90.00
_cell.angle_gamma   90.00
#
_symmetry.space_group_name_H-M   'P 1'
#
loop_
_entity.id
_entity.type
_entity.pdbx_description
1 polymer ?
#
loop_
_entity_poly.entity_id
_entity_poly.type
_entity_poly.pdbx_seq_one_letter_code
_entity_poly.pdbx_strand_id
1 'polypeptide(L)'
;MKVKLKIEEQWLELERQSMQKMLDEYKAWERKTLKKAREAEDLRGLRDVFYELGDRWEWSQTAGAWLSNGEPLDAVGLVIRIPGLVPNKERYVVYAVMAYSKGFTDKFDHLGDKERIIIERDTDTGQILCWSTSGHGAIDMFPVDLSSLESVEKALDSCSLVAQPGDHALRIETPAERAMVPWLARRLWGIAGGDMSFSMKRIDVLDWKDIEESLDFRFYRYANAVIELERVWTQLKGGTLNQAREVVLDQIPDHIETRVTVTLRRVEGLLYVLWFRPPAKQIKVVRALYDEIRAEPTPTEAQRELHPYLGELLYSLTDILEKAKFLKWRSVLEKKEFSESDVFRNLELSALAKEALATVLEDILRDHTLSYIGYPERATIRNKIVRVFFGLAVLPIRLLFSFKRWISKVLVKRIPLLNTKVRVPERTQTQD
;
A
#
# COMPACT_ATOMS: atom_id res chain seq x y z
N MET A 1 -3.99 17.53 3.76
CA MET A 1 -4.89 17.98 2.64
C MET A 1 -6.16 17.11 2.60
N LYS A 2 -7.16 17.42 1.75
CA LYS A 2 -8.35 16.55 1.56
C LYS A 2 -8.43 16.06 0.11
N VAL A 3 -8.80 14.79 -0.09
CA VAL A 3 -8.96 14.17 -1.41
C VAL A 3 -10.37 13.59 -1.55
N LYS A 4 -10.89 13.61 -2.77
CA LYS A 4 -12.21 13.09 -3.12
C LYS A 4 -12.15 11.56 -3.25
N LEU A 5 -12.86 10.84 -2.39
CA LEU A 5 -13.12 9.41 -2.52
C LEU A 5 -14.52 9.20 -3.09
N LYS A 6 -14.60 8.67 -4.30
CA LYS A 6 -15.85 8.30 -4.98
C LYS A 6 -16.23 6.88 -4.61
N ILE A 7 -17.45 6.73 -4.11
CA ILE A 7 -18.02 5.45 -3.68
C ILE A 7 -19.30 5.19 -4.47
N GLU A 8 -19.30 4.12 -5.26
CA GLU A 8 -20.46 3.66 -6.02
C GLU A 8 -21.58 3.17 -5.07
N GLU A 9 -22.76 3.79 -5.15
CA GLU A 9 -23.84 3.54 -4.17
C GLU A 9 -24.35 2.09 -4.19
N GLN A 10 -24.31 1.45 -5.36
CA GLN A 10 -24.75 0.07 -5.53
C GLN A 10 -23.95 -0.94 -4.67
N TRP A 11 -22.78 -0.56 -4.18
CA TRP A 11 -21.95 -1.41 -3.30
C TRP A 11 -22.09 -1.07 -1.83
N LEU A 12 -22.61 0.11 -1.47
CA LEU A 12 -22.69 0.55 -0.07
C LEU A 12 -23.42 -0.45 0.84
N GLU A 13 -24.50 -1.06 0.37
CA GLU A 13 -25.23 -2.06 1.17
C GLU A 13 -24.41 -3.34 1.37
N LEU A 14 -23.71 -3.77 0.33
CA LEU A 14 -22.81 -4.91 0.38
C LEU A 14 -21.59 -4.64 1.27
N GLU A 15 -21.12 -3.38 1.31
CA GLU A 15 -20.06 -2.91 2.19
C GLU A 15 -20.51 -2.89 3.65
N ARG A 16 -21.71 -2.38 3.95
CA ARG A 16 -22.29 -2.40 5.31
C ARG A 16 -22.40 -3.81 5.87
N GLN A 17 -22.85 -4.76 5.06
CA GLN A 17 -22.97 -6.15 5.48
C GLN A 17 -21.60 -6.80 5.76
N SER A 18 -20.61 -6.54 4.91
CA SER A 18 -19.23 -7.04 5.11
C SER A 18 -18.59 -6.39 6.34
N MET A 19 -18.73 -5.08 6.50
CA MET A 19 -18.28 -4.33 7.68
C MET A 19 -18.85 -4.93 8.98
N GLN A 20 -20.16 -5.20 9.03
CA GLN A 20 -20.79 -5.78 10.21
C GLN A 20 -20.26 -7.19 10.53
N LYS A 21 -20.10 -8.04 9.50
CA LYS A 21 -19.50 -9.36 9.66
C LYS A 21 -18.06 -9.27 10.21
N MET A 22 -17.23 -8.41 9.62
CA MET A 22 -15.85 -8.19 10.05
C MET A 22 -15.79 -7.67 11.50
N LEU A 23 -16.73 -6.81 11.88
CA LEU A 23 -16.86 -6.31 13.25
C LEU A 23 -17.20 -7.43 14.23
N ASP A 24 -18.10 -8.34 13.86
CA ASP A 24 -18.49 -9.47 14.70
C ASP A 24 -17.34 -10.48 14.85
N GLU A 25 -16.60 -10.75 13.77
CA GLU A 25 -15.39 -11.57 13.77
C GLU A 25 -14.30 -10.96 14.66
N TYR A 26 -14.04 -9.65 14.52
CA TYR A 26 -13.11 -8.90 15.36
C TYR A 26 -13.50 -9.01 16.85
N LYS A 27 -14.76 -8.72 17.19
CA LYS A 27 -15.24 -8.80 18.59
C LYS A 27 -15.15 -10.21 19.15
N ALA A 28 -15.37 -11.24 18.34
CA ALA A 28 -15.22 -12.63 18.76
C ALA A 28 -13.75 -12.99 19.03
N TRP A 29 -12.86 -12.58 18.12
CA TRP A 29 -11.42 -12.74 18.28
C TRP A 29 -10.89 -12.00 19.52
N GLU A 30 -11.24 -10.72 19.70
CA GLU A 30 -10.82 -9.90 20.83
C GLU A 30 -11.26 -10.52 22.16
N ARG A 31 -12.52 -10.94 22.27
CA ARG A 31 -13.03 -11.63 23.47
C ARG A 31 -12.27 -12.91 23.78
N LYS A 32 -11.97 -13.73 22.76
CA LYS A 32 -11.22 -14.98 22.91
C LYS A 32 -9.78 -14.72 23.35
N THR A 33 -9.12 -13.74 22.73
CA THR A 33 -7.74 -13.34 23.06
C THR A 33 -7.65 -12.81 24.48
N LEU A 34 -8.53 -11.88 24.88
CA LEU A 34 -8.56 -11.33 26.23
C LEU A 34 -8.87 -12.40 27.27
N LYS A 35 -9.74 -13.36 26.95
CA LYS A 35 -10.00 -14.51 27.83
C LYS A 35 -8.74 -15.33 28.03
N LYS A 36 -8.05 -15.74 26.96
CA LYS A 36 -6.78 -16.48 27.06
C LYS A 36 -5.71 -15.72 27.84
N ALA A 37 -5.58 -14.41 27.61
CA ALA A 37 -4.62 -13.58 28.31
C ALA A 37 -4.94 -13.48 29.82
N ARG A 38 -6.21 -13.40 30.21
CA ARG A 38 -6.64 -13.39 31.62
C ARG A 38 -6.49 -14.75 32.30
N GLU A 39 -6.64 -15.84 31.55
CA GLU A 39 -6.49 -17.22 32.04
C GLU A 39 -5.03 -17.68 32.05
N ALA A 40 -4.09 -16.88 31.56
CA ALA A 40 -2.67 -17.21 31.60
C ALA A 40 -2.15 -17.18 33.06
N GLU A 41 -1.73 -18.35 33.54
CA GLU A 41 -1.25 -18.53 34.92
C GLU A 41 0.11 -17.87 35.17
N ASP A 42 0.94 -17.73 34.12
CA ASP A 42 2.27 -17.18 34.20
C ASP A 42 2.68 -16.38 32.95
N LEU A 43 3.89 -15.81 32.99
CA LEU A 43 4.47 -15.06 31.87
C LEU A 43 4.72 -15.92 30.63
N ARG A 44 4.84 -17.25 30.77
CA ARG A 44 5.00 -18.15 29.62
C ARG A 44 3.68 -18.30 28.89
N GLY A 45 2.58 -18.49 29.61
CA GLY A 45 1.23 -18.49 29.05
C GLY A 45 0.90 -17.18 28.33
N LEU A 46 1.24 -16.03 28.93
CA LEU A 46 1.08 -14.73 28.26
C LEU A 46 1.93 -14.62 26.98
N ARG A 47 3.19 -15.08 27.03
CA ARG A 47 4.08 -15.10 25.86
C ARG A 47 3.52 -15.98 24.74
N ASP A 48 2.96 -17.14 25.07
CA ASP A 48 2.36 -18.05 24.10
C ASP A 48 1.13 -17.40 23.44
N VAL A 49 0.31 -16.67 24.21
CA VAL A 49 -0.76 -15.83 23.65
C VAL A 49 -0.19 -14.80 22.67
N PHE A 50 0.89 -14.09 23.02
CA PHE A 50 1.53 -13.14 22.10
C PHE A 50 2.07 -13.79 20.83
N TYR A 51 2.60 -15.02 20.90
CA TYR A 51 3.03 -15.75 19.71
C TYR A 51 1.86 -16.19 18.82
N GLU A 52 0.73 -16.60 19.41
CA GLU A 52 -0.47 -16.94 18.65
C GLU A 52 -1.06 -15.75 17.88
N LEU A 53 -0.88 -14.52 18.39
CA LEU A 53 -1.39 -13.32 17.74
C LEU A 53 -0.72 -13.06 16.37
N GLY A 54 0.55 -13.43 16.22
CA GLY A 54 1.30 -13.35 14.96
C GLY A 54 1.66 -11.92 14.53
N ASP A 55 2.52 -11.76 13.53
CA ASP A 55 3.20 -10.47 13.26
C ASP A 55 2.29 -9.28 12.86
N ARG A 56 1.06 -9.54 12.41
CA ARG A 56 0.07 -8.51 11.99
C ARG A 56 -0.98 -8.16 13.04
N TRP A 57 -0.89 -8.73 14.25
CA TRP A 57 -1.94 -8.58 15.26
C TRP A 57 -2.24 -7.13 15.63
N GLU A 58 -1.20 -6.29 15.66
CA GLU A 58 -1.29 -4.87 16.04
C GLU A 58 -2.08 -4.09 14.99
N TRP A 59 -1.82 -4.38 13.71
CA TRP A 59 -2.58 -3.79 12.61
C TRP A 59 -4.04 -4.26 12.66
N SER A 60 -4.28 -5.56 12.83
CA SER A 60 -5.64 -6.11 12.96
C SER A 60 -6.40 -5.51 14.15
N GLN A 61 -5.74 -5.35 15.31
CA GLN A 61 -6.33 -4.74 16.50
C GLN A 61 -6.71 -3.29 16.23
N THR A 62 -5.79 -2.50 15.67
CA THR A 62 -6.00 -1.06 15.45
C THR A 62 -7.07 -0.84 14.38
N ALA A 63 -7.04 -1.61 13.30
CA ALA A 63 -8.03 -1.56 12.24
C ALA A 63 -9.42 -2.03 12.71
N GLY A 64 -9.50 -3.09 13.53
CA GLY A 64 -10.76 -3.54 14.12
C GLY A 64 -11.35 -2.57 15.15
N ALA A 65 -10.51 -1.92 15.95
CA ALA A 65 -10.93 -0.86 16.85
C ALA A 65 -11.46 0.36 16.07
N TRP A 66 -10.77 0.76 14.99
CA TRP A 66 -11.22 1.81 14.09
C TRP A 66 -12.56 1.43 13.42
N LEU A 67 -12.68 0.20 12.91
CA LEU A 67 -13.92 -0.34 12.32
C LEU A 67 -15.11 -0.23 13.27
N SER A 68 -14.89 -0.46 14.57
CA SER A 68 -15.94 -0.43 15.59
C SER A 68 -16.60 0.94 15.76
N ASN A 69 -15.95 2.02 15.31
CA ASN A 69 -16.44 3.39 15.41
C ASN A 69 -16.50 4.10 14.05
N GLY A 70 -16.15 3.41 12.97
CA GLY A 70 -16.05 3.96 11.62
C GLY A 70 -17.36 3.84 10.84
N GLU A 71 -17.36 4.47 9.67
CA GLU A 71 -18.38 4.26 8.65
C GLU A 71 -17.90 3.22 7.63
N PRO A 72 -18.80 2.65 6.80
CA PRO A 72 -18.39 1.86 5.65
C PRO A 72 -17.41 2.63 4.77
N LEU A 73 -16.31 1.98 4.38
CA LEU A 73 -15.21 2.58 3.61
C LEU A 73 -14.62 3.85 4.25
N ASP A 74 -14.63 3.94 5.58
CA ASP A 74 -13.87 4.96 6.27
C ASP A 74 -12.38 4.80 5.94
N ALA A 75 -11.79 5.89 5.46
CA ALA A 75 -10.48 5.85 4.84
C ALA A 75 -9.67 7.10 5.15
N VAL A 76 -8.36 6.93 5.25
CA VAL A 76 -7.38 8.00 5.43
C VAL A 76 -6.32 7.85 4.37
N GLY A 77 -5.95 8.97 3.74
CA GLY A 77 -4.86 8.99 2.79
C GLY A 77 -3.51 9.23 3.45
N LEU A 78 -2.46 8.67 2.86
CA LEU A 78 -1.09 9.08 3.12
C LEU A 78 -0.30 9.12 1.82
N VAL A 79 0.60 10.09 1.69
CA VAL A 79 1.48 10.22 0.52
C VAL A 79 2.92 9.94 0.92
N ILE A 80 3.50 8.87 0.38
CA ILE A 80 4.92 8.56 0.56
C ILE A 80 5.68 9.03 -0.67
N ARG A 81 6.62 9.95 -0.50
CA ARG A 81 7.54 10.36 -1.56
C ARG A 81 8.67 9.34 -1.70
N ILE A 82 9.00 8.97 -2.93
CA ILE A 82 10.13 8.10 -3.25
C ILE A 82 10.87 8.63 -4.49
N PRO A 83 12.18 8.37 -4.63
CA PRO A 83 12.93 8.75 -5.83
C PRO A 83 12.47 7.95 -7.06
N GLY A 84 12.52 8.54 -8.25
CA GLY A 84 12.41 7.79 -9.49
C GLY A 84 13.65 6.92 -9.74
N LEU A 85 13.54 5.98 -10.68
CA LEU A 85 14.70 5.18 -11.12
C LEU A 85 15.72 5.99 -11.94
N VAL A 86 15.32 7.18 -12.39
CA VAL A 86 16.14 8.12 -13.18
C VAL A 86 16.23 9.44 -12.40
N PRO A 87 17.37 10.17 -12.42
CA PRO A 87 17.59 11.34 -11.56
C PRO A 87 16.55 12.46 -11.67
N ASN A 88 15.97 12.66 -12.84
CA ASN A 88 14.98 13.71 -13.11
C ASN A 88 13.52 13.27 -12.83
N LYS A 89 13.34 12.13 -12.18
CA LYS A 89 12.01 11.58 -11.88
C LYS A 89 11.78 11.51 -10.39
N GLU A 90 10.62 11.96 -9.97
CA GLU A 90 10.11 11.83 -8.61
C GLU A 90 8.85 10.97 -8.61
N ARG A 91 8.63 10.22 -7.54
CA ARG A 91 7.43 9.40 -7.38
C ARG A 91 6.74 9.69 -6.06
N TYR A 92 5.41 9.62 -6.11
CA TYR A 92 4.52 9.84 -4.99
C TYR A 92 3.57 8.66 -4.93
N VAL A 93 3.65 7.88 -3.87
CA VAL A 93 2.79 6.73 -3.63
C VAL A 93 1.66 7.19 -2.73
N VAL A 94 0.46 7.28 -3.27
CA VAL A 94 -0.72 7.70 -2.53
C VAL A 94 -1.44 6.45 -2.06
N TYR A 95 -1.43 6.22 -0.77
CA TYR A 95 -2.17 5.15 -0.13
C TYR A 95 -3.54 5.64 0.30
N ALA A 96 -4.58 4.83 0.10
CA ALA A 96 -5.85 4.90 0.78
C ALA A 96 -5.89 3.76 1.80
N VAL A 97 -5.77 4.12 3.08
CA VAL A 97 -5.80 3.19 4.20
C VAL A 97 -7.23 3.09 4.69
N MET A 98 -7.75 1.88 4.83
CA MET A 98 -9.13 1.61 5.21
C MET A 98 -9.18 0.69 6.43
N ALA A 99 -10.20 0.83 7.28
CA ALA A 99 -10.37 0.01 8.48
C ALA A 99 -10.61 -1.48 8.19
N TYR A 100 -11.15 -1.78 7.00
CA TYR A 100 -11.37 -3.13 6.51
C TYR A 100 -11.36 -3.10 4.99
N SER A 101 -11.32 -4.27 4.38
CA SER A 101 -11.55 -4.40 2.95
C SER A 101 -12.36 -5.62 2.62
N LYS A 102 -13.09 -5.49 1.52
CA LYS A 102 -13.98 -6.50 0.98
C LYS A 102 -13.39 -7.08 -0.29
N GLY A 103 -13.22 -8.39 -0.33
CA GLY A 103 -12.87 -9.09 -1.55
C GLY A 103 -14.10 -9.60 -2.31
N PHE A 104 -13.91 -10.05 -3.54
CA PHE A 104 -14.97 -10.65 -4.36
C PHE A 104 -15.62 -11.89 -3.72
N THR A 105 -14.92 -12.51 -2.77
CA THR A 105 -15.42 -13.62 -1.97
C THR A 105 -15.08 -13.36 -0.51
N ASP A 106 -15.95 -13.82 0.39
CA ASP A 106 -15.78 -13.81 1.85
C ASP A 106 -14.41 -14.28 2.38
N LYS A 107 -13.65 -15.05 1.58
CA LYS A 107 -12.31 -15.53 1.94
C LYS A 107 -11.22 -14.45 1.91
N PHE A 108 -11.51 -13.31 1.30
CA PHE A 108 -10.57 -12.20 1.11
C PHE A 108 -10.93 -10.99 1.97
N ASP A 109 -12.05 -11.04 2.70
CA ASP A 109 -12.41 -10.01 3.66
C ASP A 109 -11.40 -10.04 4.81
N HIS A 110 -10.82 -8.88 5.13
CA HIS A 110 -9.86 -8.77 6.22
C HIS A 110 -9.83 -7.39 6.85
N LEU A 111 -9.35 -7.33 8.10
CA LEU A 111 -9.17 -6.09 8.84
C LEU A 111 -7.98 -5.32 8.28
N GLY A 112 -8.21 -4.04 8.02
CA GLY A 112 -7.22 -3.07 7.61
C GLY A 112 -6.65 -3.33 6.21
N ASP A 113 -6.87 -2.38 5.30
CA ASP A 113 -6.34 -2.45 3.94
C ASP A 113 -5.60 -1.18 3.54
N LYS A 114 -4.71 -1.30 2.56
CA LYS A 114 -3.75 -0.27 2.14
C LYS A 114 -3.64 -0.26 0.63
N GLU A 115 -4.66 0.27 -0.01
CA GLU A 115 -4.64 0.41 -1.45
C GLU A 115 -3.80 1.59 -1.88
N ARG A 116 -3.20 1.55 -3.07
CA ARG A 116 -2.35 2.66 -3.52
C ARG A 116 -2.45 2.96 -5.00
N ILE A 117 -2.04 4.16 -5.36
CA ILE A 117 -1.67 4.55 -6.71
C ILE A 117 -0.25 5.09 -6.70
N ILE A 118 0.41 5.05 -7.85
CA ILE A 118 1.76 5.60 -8.02
C ILE A 118 1.66 6.76 -8.99
N ILE A 119 2.12 7.94 -8.59
CA ILE A 119 2.24 9.11 -9.46
C ILE A 119 3.74 9.35 -9.68
N GLU A 120 4.19 9.37 -10.93
CA GLU A 120 5.55 9.80 -11.31
C GLU A 120 5.47 11.18 -11.96
N ARG A 121 6.37 12.05 -11.55
CA ARG A 121 6.58 13.37 -12.14
C ARG A 121 7.99 13.42 -12.70
N ASP A 122 8.10 13.77 -13.97
CA ASP A 122 9.36 14.15 -14.59
C ASP A 122 9.59 15.65 -14.37
N THR A 123 10.67 16.00 -13.69
CA THR A 123 10.96 17.38 -13.26
C THR A 123 11.43 18.26 -14.41
N ASP A 124 11.95 17.68 -15.49
CA ASP A 124 12.50 18.43 -16.62
C ASP A 124 11.40 18.77 -17.63
N THR A 125 10.52 17.80 -17.91
CA THR A 125 9.44 17.94 -18.89
C THR A 125 8.13 18.40 -18.26
N GLY A 126 7.97 18.26 -16.95
CA GLY A 126 6.72 18.50 -16.24
C GLY A 126 5.67 17.41 -16.47
N GLN A 127 6.02 16.30 -17.12
CA GLN A 127 5.10 15.19 -17.36
C GLN A 127 4.69 14.53 -16.04
N ILE A 128 3.38 14.28 -15.87
CA ILE A 128 2.83 13.59 -14.70
C ILE A 128 2.05 12.35 -15.17
N LEU A 129 2.52 11.17 -14.76
CA LEU A 129 1.90 9.89 -15.07
C LEU A 129 1.41 9.22 -13.79
N CYS A 130 0.20 8.68 -13.81
CA CYS A 130 -0.37 7.96 -12.66
C CYS A 130 -0.74 6.53 -13.03
N TRP A 131 -0.18 5.56 -12.32
CA TRP A 131 -0.61 4.17 -12.39
C TRP A 131 -1.57 3.86 -11.25
N SER A 132 -2.77 3.42 -11.63
CA SER A 132 -3.76 2.87 -10.69
C SER A 132 -3.39 1.45 -10.27
N THR A 133 -3.98 0.93 -9.20
CA THR A 133 -3.94 -0.49 -8.86
C THR A 133 -5.22 -1.20 -9.30
N SER A 134 -5.07 -2.47 -9.61
CA SER A 134 -6.11 -3.44 -9.94
C SER A 134 -5.84 -4.71 -9.14
N GLY A 135 -6.86 -5.50 -8.81
CA GLY A 135 -6.74 -6.90 -8.36
C GLY A 135 -5.52 -7.24 -7.49
N HIS A 136 -5.67 -7.26 -6.16
CA HIS A 136 -4.59 -7.59 -5.20
C HIS A 136 -3.39 -6.62 -5.26
N GLY A 137 -3.66 -5.33 -5.49
CA GLY A 137 -2.63 -4.29 -5.56
C GLY A 137 -1.66 -4.42 -6.75
N ALA A 138 -2.06 -5.13 -7.81
CA ALA A 138 -1.31 -5.18 -9.07
C ALA A 138 -1.44 -3.86 -9.82
N ILE A 139 -0.32 -3.21 -10.11
CA ILE A 139 -0.29 -1.91 -10.81
C ILE A 139 -0.83 -2.07 -12.23
N ASP A 140 -1.71 -1.18 -12.67
CA ASP A 140 -2.30 -1.19 -14.01
C ASP A 140 -1.22 -0.99 -15.09
N MET A 141 -1.41 -1.57 -16.28
CA MET A 141 -0.40 -1.50 -17.35
C MET A 141 -0.24 -0.10 -17.93
N PHE A 142 -1.36 0.62 -18.07
CA PHE A 142 -1.39 1.90 -18.77
C PHE A 142 -1.57 3.05 -17.78
N PRO A 143 -0.57 3.93 -17.62
CA PRO A 143 -0.73 5.11 -16.78
C PRO A 143 -1.75 6.07 -17.38
N VAL A 144 -2.40 6.82 -16.50
CA VAL A 144 -3.20 7.99 -16.86
C VAL A 144 -2.28 9.21 -16.90
N ASP A 145 -2.32 9.96 -17.99
CA ASP A 145 -1.62 11.24 -18.09
C ASP A 145 -2.39 12.32 -17.31
N LEU A 146 -1.71 12.93 -16.35
CA LEU A 146 -2.20 14.01 -15.48
C LEU A 146 -1.44 15.31 -15.70
N SER A 147 -0.59 15.40 -16.73
CA SER A 147 0.30 16.55 -16.96
C SER A 147 -0.46 17.86 -17.10
N SER A 148 -1.71 17.83 -17.60
CA SER A 148 -2.58 19.01 -17.70
C SER A 148 -2.98 19.62 -16.35
N LEU A 149 -2.75 18.92 -15.24
CA LEU A 149 -3.05 19.38 -13.89
C LEU A 149 -1.84 20.07 -13.22
N GLU A 150 -0.69 20.14 -13.91
CA GLU A 150 0.54 20.87 -13.56
C GLU A 150 1.30 20.40 -12.31
N SER A 151 0.62 19.93 -11.27
CA SER A 151 1.24 19.45 -10.03
C SER A 151 0.51 18.23 -9.43
N VAL A 152 1.20 17.50 -8.56
CA VAL A 152 0.64 16.31 -7.88
C VAL A 152 -0.48 16.74 -6.92
N GLU A 153 -0.31 17.84 -6.21
CA GLU A 153 -1.30 18.40 -5.29
C GLU A 153 -2.58 18.81 -6.04
N LYS A 154 -2.43 19.52 -7.16
CA LYS A 154 -3.56 19.88 -8.04
C LYS A 154 -4.23 18.65 -8.62
N ALA A 155 -3.45 17.63 -8.99
CA ALA A 155 -3.99 16.37 -9.47
C ALA A 155 -4.85 15.67 -8.41
N LEU A 156 -4.37 15.59 -7.16
CA LEU A 156 -5.10 14.97 -6.07
C LEU A 156 -6.33 15.77 -5.61
N ASP A 157 -6.31 17.10 -5.69
CA ASP A 157 -7.47 17.94 -5.39
C ASP A 157 -8.55 17.87 -6.50
N SER A 158 -8.10 17.81 -7.76
CA SER A 158 -8.99 17.83 -8.92
C SER A 158 -9.61 16.46 -9.22
N CYS A 159 -8.83 15.38 -9.10
CA CYS A 159 -9.27 14.03 -9.38
C CYS A 159 -10.07 13.40 -8.23
N SER A 160 -10.73 12.29 -8.53
CA SER A 160 -11.36 11.44 -7.53
C SER A 160 -10.63 10.11 -7.45
N LEU A 161 -10.32 9.68 -6.23
CA LEU A 161 -9.93 8.31 -5.95
C LEU A 161 -11.18 7.44 -5.96
N VAL A 162 -11.11 6.31 -6.63
CA VAL A 162 -12.21 5.34 -6.72
C VAL A 162 -11.72 4.05 -6.11
N ALA A 163 -12.21 3.74 -4.90
CA ALA A 163 -12.05 2.42 -4.32
C ALA A 163 -12.94 1.47 -5.11
N GLN A 164 -12.34 0.44 -5.70
CA GLN A 164 -13.06 -0.51 -6.51
C GLN A 164 -13.45 -1.72 -5.65
N PRO A 165 -14.76 -1.97 -5.43
CA PRO A 165 -15.19 -3.02 -4.51
C PRO A 165 -14.80 -4.41 -5.01
N GLY A 166 -14.38 -5.26 -4.07
CA GLY A 166 -14.07 -6.67 -4.30
C GLY A 166 -12.63 -6.99 -4.72
N ASP A 167 -11.81 -5.99 -5.05
CA ASP A 167 -10.62 -6.24 -5.88
C ASP A 167 -9.31 -5.68 -5.35
N HIS A 168 -9.27 -5.12 -4.14
CA HIS A 168 -8.05 -4.50 -3.61
C HIS A 168 -7.40 -3.56 -4.64
N ALA A 169 -8.18 -2.55 -5.04
CA ALA A 169 -7.84 -1.69 -6.16
C ALA A 169 -8.27 -0.24 -5.90
N LEU A 170 -7.33 0.67 -6.13
CA LEU A 170 -7.53 2.11 -6.08
C LEU A 170 -7.22 2.71 -7.44
N ARG A 171 -8.17 3.46 -7.97
CA ARG A 171 -8.04 4.12 -9.26
C ARG A 171 -8.15 5.63 -9.13
N ILE A 172 -7.41 6.35 -9.97
CA ILE A 172 -7.64 7.78 -10.17
C ILE A 172 -8.61 8.02 -11.34
N GLU A 173 -9.63 8.82 -11.09
CA GLU A 173 -10.58 9.31 -12.09
C GLU A 173 -10.39 10.81 -12.27
N THR A 174 -10.05 11.22 -13.50
CA THR A 174 -9.86 12.63 -13.84
C THR A 174 -11.22 13.32 -14.03
N PRO A 175 -11.36 14.60 -13.64
CA PRO A 175 -12.53 15.39 -14.01
C PRO A 175 -12.61 15.43 -15.55
N ALA A 176 -13.80 15.22 -16.10
CA ALA A 176 -13.97 15.00 -17.53
C ALA A 176 -13.42 16.17 -18.39
N GLU A 177 -12.48 15.84 -19.30
CA GLU A 177 -12.07 16.45 -20.60
C GLU A 177 -10.53 16.38 -20.73
N ARG A 178 -9.91 15.71 -21.72
CA ARG A 178 -9.56 16.32 -23.04
C ARG A 178 -9.01 15.33 -24.09
N ALA A 179 -9.15 14.01 -23.94
CA ALA A 179 -8.67 13.05 -24.96
C ALA A 179 -9.83 12.40 -25.71
N MET A 180 -9.75 12.33 -27.05
CA MET A 180 -10.76 11.68 -27.92
C MET A 180 -10.75 10.14 -27.85
N VAL A 181 -9.67 9.52 -27.38
CA VAL A 181 -9.45 8.06 -27.49
C VAL A 181 -9.90 7.19 -26.28
N PRO A 182 -10.39 7.66 -25.13
CA PRO A 182 -10.92 6.79 -24.07
C PRO A 182 -12.45 6.75 -23.98
N TRP A 183 -13.22 7.12 -25.02
CA TRP A 183 -14.69 7.08 -24.91
C TRP A 183 -15.21 5.66 -24.66
N LEU A 184 -14.73 4.67 -25.44
CA LEU A 184 -15.21 3.29 -25.31
C LEU A 184 -14.78 2.66 -23.98
N ALA A 185 -13.52 2.83 -23.60
CA ALA A 185 -13.01 2.33 -22.32
C ALA A 185 -13.73 2.99 -21.13
N ARG A 186 -13.98 4.30 -21.16
CA ARG A 186 -14.78 4.99 -20.12
C ARG A 186 -16.22 4.50 -20.10
N ARG A 187 -16.84 4.32 -21.26
CA ARG A 187 -18.22 3.83 -21.35
C ARG A 187 -18.32 2.41 -20.81
N LEU A 188 -17.37 1.55 -21.16
CA LEU A 188 -17.28 0.19 -20.62
C LEU A 188 -17.02 0.20 -19.11
N TRP A 189 -16.14 1.07 -18.61
CA TRP A 189 -15.93 1.23 -17.17
C TRP A 189 -17.17 1.80 -16.46
N GLY A 190 -17.89 2.74 -17.07
CA GLY A 190 -19.15 3.27 -16.54
C GLY A 190 -20.26 2.21 -16.51
N ILE A 191 -20.31 1.33 -17.52
CA ILE A 191 -21.21 0.17 -17.52
C ILE A 191 -20.76 -0.86 -16.48
N ALA A 192 -19.45 -1.10 -16.36
CA ALA A 192 -18.88 -1.99 -15.35
C ALA A 192 -19.12 -1.48 -13.93
N GLY A 193 -19.22 -0.16 -13.73
CA GLY A 193 -19.63 0.49 -12.49
C GLY A 193 -21.13 0.41 -12.18
N GLY A 194 -21.95 -0.26 -13.01
CA GLY A 194 -23.30 -0.75 -12.70
C GLY A 194 -24.44 0.27 -12.49
N ASP A 195 -24.18 1.48 -12.00
CA ASP A 195 -25.12 2.60 -11.88
C ASP A 195 -24.35 3.94 -11.88
N MET A 196 -24.91 5.01 -12.46
CA MET A 196 -24.29 6.34 -12.44
C MET A 196 -24.42 7.07 -11.08
N SER A 197 -25.00 6.42 -10.06
CA SER A 197 -25.15 7.02 -8.73
C SER A 197 -23.94 6.71 -7.85
N PHE A 198 -23.33 7.77 -7.36
CA PHE A 198 -22.15 7.71 -6.51
C PHE A 198 -22.26 8.72 -5.38
N SER A 199 -21.73 8.36 -4.23
CA SER A 199 -21.48 9.27 -3.13
C SER A 199 -20.03 9.74 -3.17
N MET A 200 -19.81 11.01 -2.88
CA MET A 200 -18.47 11.59 -2.77
C MET A 200 -18.17 11.83 -1.29
N LYS A 201 -17.19 11.10 -0.75
CA LYS A 201 -16.63 11.35 0.58
C LYS A 201 -15.34 12.14 0.41
N ARG A 202 -15.06 13.08 1.32
CA ARG A 202 -13.74 13.71 1.41
C ARG A 202 -12.96 12.96 2.48
N ILE A 203 -11.77 12.50 2.14
CA ILE A 203 -10.85 11.85 3.08
C ILE A 203 -9.69 12.78 3.38
N ASP A 204 -9.28 12.82 4.64
CA ASP A 204 -8.07 13.51 5.05
C ASP A 204 -6.85 12.73 4.59
N VAL A 205 -5.84 13.46 4.12
CA VAL A 205 -4.60 12.91 3.57
C VAL A 205 -3.41 13.60 4.22
N LEU A 206 -2.53 12.83 4.84
CA LEU A 206 -1.21 13.30 5.25
C LEU A 206 -0.34 13.39 4.00
N ASP A 207 0.15 14.59 3.72
CA ASP A 207 1.03 14.79 2.57
C ASP A 207 2.46 14.29 2.89
N TRP A 208 3.33 14.31 1.89
CA TRP A 208 4.69 13.81 2.08
C TRP A 208 5.52 14.68 3.03
N LYS A 209 5.20 15.97 3.19
CA LYS A 209 5.90 16.85 4.15
C LYS A 209 5.47 16.54 5.57
N ASP A 210 4.17 16.29 5.79
CA ASP A 210 3.67 15.83 7.08
C ASP A 210 4.39 14.53 7.49
N ILE A 211 4.56 13.59 6.55
CA ILE A 211 5.25 12.32 6.79
C ILE A 211 6.76 12.50 7.00
N GLU A 212 7.47 13.20 6.11
CA GLU A 212 8.94 13.25 6.14
C GLU A 212 9.50 14.35 7.03
N GLU A 213 8.86 15.51 7.12
CA GLU A 213 9.37 16.67 7.86
C GLU A 213 8.82 16.69 9.29
N SER A 214 7.54 16.39 9.46
CA SER A 214 6.89 16.51 10.77
C SER A 214 6.89 15.21 11.57
N LEU A 215 6.51 14.09 10.95
CA LEU A 215 6.66 12.77 11.55
C LEU A 215 8.08 12.23 11.44
N ASP A 216 8.95 12.89 10.67
CA ASP A 216 10.37 12.54 10.49
C ASP A 216 10.55 11.08 10.00
N PHE A 217 9.56 10.58 9.25
CA PHE A 217 9.55 9.27 8.62
C PHE A 217 10.14 9.35 7.21
N ARG A 218 11.47 9.34 7.11
CA ARG A 218 12.23 9.64 5.88
C ARG A 218 12.35 8.47 4.91
N PHE A 219 11.22 7.98 4.41
CA PHE A 219 11.19 6.84 3.48
C PHE A 219 11.94 7.13 2.17
N TYR A 220 11.90 8.38 1.65
CA TYR A 220 12.64 8.77 0.45
C TYR A 220 14.13 8.50 0.60
N ARG A 221 14.72 8.82 1.75
CA ARG A 221 16.16 8.64 2.02
C ARG A 221 16.58 7.17 1.92
N TYR A 222 15.80 6.27 2.53
CA TYR A 222 16.03 4.83 2.43
C TYR A 222 15.90 4.34 0.98
N ALA A 223 14.83 4.69 0.28
CA ALA A 223 14.63 4.29 -1.11
C ALA A 223 15.76 4.82 -2.01
N ASN A 224 16.23 6.04 -1.77
CA ASN A 224 17.36 6.64 -2.47
C ASN A 224 18.66 5.88 -2.22
N ALA A 225 18.94 5.50 -0.96
CA ALA A 225 20.13 4.71 -0.63
C ALA A 225 20.17 3.36 -1.37
N VAL A 226 19.01 2.70 -1.55
CA VAL A 226 18.92 1.48 -2.36
C VAL A 226 19.24 1.75 -3.83
N ILE A 227 18.69 2.81 -4.43
CA ILE A 227 18.92 3.17 -5.83
C ILE A 227 20.37 3.57 -6.09
N GLU A 228 20.96 4.38 -5.21
CA GLU A 228 22.37 4.80 -5.34
C GLU A 228 23.33 3.61 -5.21
N LEU A 229 23.08 2.69 -4.26
CA LEU A 229 23.85 1.45 -4.16
C LEU A 229 23.78 0.64 -5.47
N GLU A 230 22.59 0.51 -6.06
CA GLU A 230 22.43 -0.18 -7.34
C GLU A 230 23.18 0.52 -8.48
N ARG A 231 23.12 1.86 -8.52
CA ARG A 231 23.80 2.67 -9.54
C ARG A 231 25.31 2.46 -9.49
N VAL A 232 25.90 2.57 -8.31
CA VAL A 232 27.35 2.38 -8.08
C VAL A 232 27.76 0.94 -8.39
N TRP A 233 26.99 -0.05 -7.92
CA TRP A 233 27.23 -1.45 -8.26
C TRP A 233 27.20 -1.69 -9.78
N THR A 234 26.26 -1.07 -10.50
CA THR A 234 26.16 -1.19 -11.97
C THR A 234 27.37 -0.57 -12.66
N GLN A 235 27.82 0.60 -12.20
CA GLN A 235 29.02 1.28 -12.71
C GLN A 235 30.27 0.41 -12.49
N LEU A 236 30.45 -0.12 -11.28
CA LEU A 236 31.55 -1.02 -10.97
C LEU A 236 31.48 -2.30 -11.83
N LYS A 237 30.32 -2.94 -11.96
CA LYS A 237 30.17 -4.16 -12.78
C LYS A 237 30.45 -3.90 -14.26
N GLY A 238 30.01 -2.77 -14.81
CA GLY A 238 30.23 -2.38 -16.21
C GLY A 238 31.65 -1.87 -16.52
N GLY A 239 32.26 -1.13 -15.59
CA GLY A 239 33.63 -0.62 -15.69
C GLY A 239 34.68 -1.71 -15.50
N THR A 240 34.48 -2.62 -14.53
CA THR A 240 35.44 -3.71 -14.25
C THR A 240 35.59 -4.69 -15.41
N LEU A 241 34.54 -4.92 -16.21
CA LEU A 241 34.60 -5.84 -17.36
C LEU A 241 35.20 -5.22 -18.64
N ASN A 242 35.12 -3.88 -18.80
CA ASN A 242 35.56 -3.21 -20.02
C ASN A 242 36.91 -2.46 -19.86
N GLN A 243 37.21 -1.86 -18.71
CA GLN A 243 38.48 -1.13 -18.50
C GLN A 243 39.65 -2.02 -18.07
N ALA A 244 39.39 -3.11 -17.31
CA ALA A 244 40.43 -4.07 -16.94
C ALA A 244 40.96 -4.87 -18.15
N ARG A 245 40.15 -5.03 -19.21
CA ARG A 245 40.54 -5.72 -20.44
C ARG A 245 41.37 -4.88 -21.41
N GLU A 246 41.32 -3.55 -21.35
CA GLU A 246 41.92 -2.69 -22.38
C GLU A 246 43.24 -2.02 -21.97
N VAL A 247 43.60 -1.89 -20.68
CA VAL A 247 44.78 -1.06 -20.32
C VAL A 247 45.78 -1.68 -19.33
N VAL A 248 45.42 -2.69 -18.51
CA VAL A 248 46.31 -3.17 -17.43
C VAL A 248 46.24 -4.71 -17.23
N LEU A 249 46.41 -5.49 -18.29
CA LEU A 249 46.36 -6.96 -18.19
C LEU A 249 47.61 -7.64 -17.62
N ASP A 250 48.65 -6.90 -17.21
CA ASP A 250 49.89 -7.50 -16.66
C ASP A 250 50.13 -7.24 -15.16
N GLN A 251 49.26 -6.53 -14.42
CA GLN A 251 49.60 -6.07 -13.05
C GLN A 251 48.57 -6.31 -11.93
N ILE A 252 47.37 -6.82 -12.20
CA ILE A 252 46.40 -7.13 -11.13
C ILE A 252 46.49 -8.61 -10.78
N PRO A 253 46.85 -8.99 -9.54
CA PRO A 253 46.87 -10.38 -9.13
C PRO A 253 45.48 -11.03 -9.17
N ASP A 254 45.39 -12.28 -9.64
CA ASP A 254 44.14 -13.07 -9.76
C ASP A 254 43.30 -13.11 -8.47
N HIS A 255 43.97 -13.09 -7.30
CA HIS A 255 43.29 -13.10 -6.01
C HIS A 255 42.53 -11.80 -5.73
N ILE A 256 42.95 -10.66 -6.28
CA ILE A 256 42.24 -9.37 -6.16
C ILE A 256 41.01 -9.38 -7.07
N GLU A 257 41.15 -9.81 -8.32
CA GLU A 257 40.04 -9.90 -9.28
C GLU A 257 38.93 -10.84 -8.79
N THR A 258 39.33 -11.99 -8.21
CA THR A 258 38.40 -12.94 -7.60
C THR A 258 37.64 -12.28 -6.42
N ARG A 259 38.33 -11.53 -5.56
CA ARG A 259 37.70 -10.83 -4.43
C ARG A 259 36.73 -9.73 -4.87
N VAL A 260 37.08 -8.96 -5.90
CA VAL A 260 36.18 -7.96 -6.50
C VAL A 260 34.93 -8.64 -7.04
N THR A 261 35.08 -9.71 -7.81
CA THR A 261 33.95 -10.48 -8.36
C THR A 261 33.03 -11.02 -7.27
N VAL A 262 33.59 -11.60 -6.21
CA VAL A 262 32.83 -12.11 -5.07
C VAL A 262 32.08 -10.99 -4.36
N THR A 263 32.72 -9.83 -4.14
CA THR A 263 32.09 -8.66 -3.51
C THR A 263 30.91 -8.16 -4.34
N LEU A 264 31.10 -7.98 -5.65
CA LEU A 264 30.04 -7.51 -6.55
C LEU A 264 28.86 -8.49 -6.61
N ARG A 265 29.12 -9.81 -6.58
CA ARG A 265 28.05 -10.83 -6.50
C ARG A 265 27.30 -10.78 -5.17
N ARG A 266 27.98 -10.52 -4.05
CA ARG A 266 27.31 -10.36 -2.75
C ARG A 266 26.42 -9.12 -2.72
N VAL A 267 26.88 -8.00 -3.29
CA VAL A 267 26.06 -6.79 -3.43
C VAL A 267 24.88 -7.04 -4.37
N GLU A 268 25.04 -7.78 -5.47
CA GLU A 268 23.93 -8.21 -6.34
C GLU A 268 22.88 -9.02 -5.56
N GLY A 269 23.32 -9.97 -4.72
CA GLY A 269 22.44 -10.72 -3.82
C GLY A 269 21.75 -9.83 -2.78
N LEU A 270 22.44 -8.83 -2.25
CA LEU A 270 21.85 -7.84 -1.35
C LEU A 270 20.78 -7.00 -2.07
N LEU A 271 21.06 -6.49 -3.29
CA LEU A 271 20.11 -5.74 -4.09
C LEU A 271 18.83 -6.54 -4.35
N TYR A 272 18.95 -7.84 -4.62
CA TYR A 272 17.79 -8.72 -4.70
C TYR A 272 16.97 -8.72 -3.41
N VAL A 273 17.62 -8.82 -2.25
CA VAL A 273 16.95 -8.74 -0.94
C VAL A 273 16.26 -7.38 -0.73
N LEU A 274 16.92 -6.28 -1.09
CA LEU A 274 16.39 -4.91 -0.91
C LEU A 274 15.14 -4.66 -1.77
N TRP A 275 15.13 -5.17 -3.00
CA TRP A 275 13.99 -5.02 -3.90
C TRP A 275 12.81 -5.93 -3.54
N PHE A 276 13.08 -7.15 -3.06
CA PHE A 276 12.09 -8.22 -2.97
C PHE A 276 11.79 -8.74 -1.56
N ARG A 277 12.40 -8.17 -0.51
CA ARG A 277 11.97 -8.40 0.88
C ARG A 277 11.47 -7.10 1.51
N PRO A 278 10.53 -7.15 2.45
CA PRO A 278 10.12 -5.99 3.21
C PRO A 278 11.29 -5.37 4.00
N PRO A 279 11.37 -4.03 4.13
CA PRO A 279 12.45 -3.33 4.84
C PRO A 279 12.80 -3.93 6.21
N ALA A 280 11.80 -4.28 7.03
CA ALA A 280 12.01 -4.86 8.36
C ALA A 280 12.81 -6.18 8.33
N LYS A 281 12.81 -6.90 7.20
CA LYS A 281 13.50 -8.19 7.00
C LYS A 281 14.88 -8.05 6.35
N GLN A 282 15.31 -6.83 6.00
CA GLN A 282 16.57 -6.58 5.29
C GLN A 282 17.75 -6.29 6.23
N ILE A 283 17.48 -5.71 7.41
CA ILE A 283 18.50 -5.09 8.28
C ILE A 283 19.66 -6.01 8.65
N LYS A 284 19.37 -7.29 8.93
CA LYS A 284 20.41 -8.28 9.28
C LYS A 284 21.39 -8.53 8.14
N VAL A 285 20.88 -8.59 6.90
CA VAL A 285 21.68 -8.88 5.70
C VAL A 285 22.52 -7.65 5.33
N VAL A 286 21.93 -6.45 5.38
CA VAL A 286 22.64 -5.19 5.14
C VAL A 286 23.79 -5.04 6.13
N ARG A 287 23.51 -5.22 7.43
CA ARG A 287 24.53 -5.09 8.49
C ARG A 287 25.66 -6.09 8.33
N ALA A 288 25.34 -7.35 8.06
CA ALA A 288 26.35 -8.39 7.87
C ALA A 288 27.34 -8.04 6.73
N LEU A 289 26.83 -7.57 5.58
CA LEU A 289 27.69 -7.19 4.46
C LEU A 289 28.50 -5.92 4.73
N TYR A 290 27.89 -4.94 5.41
CA TYR A 290 28.59 -3.72 5.83
C TYR A 290 29.75 -4.03 6.78
N ASP A 291 29.49 -4.81 7.84
CA ASP A 291 30.50 -5.17 8.84
C ASP A 291 31.62 -6.02 8.22
N GLU A 292 31.29 -6.91 7.27
CA GLU A 292 32.29 -7.68 6.52
C GLU A 292 33.24 -6.78 5.73
N ILE A 293 32.71 -5.85 4.93
CA ILE A 293 33.53 -4.93 4.13
C ILE A 293 34.33 -3.99 5.04
N ARG A 294 33.75 -3.56 6.16
CA ARG A 294 34.41 -2.70 7.15
C ARG A 294 35.56 -3.40 7.86
N ALA A 295 35.42 -4.69 8.14
CA ALA A 295 36.42 -5.50 8.85
C ALA A 295 37.59 -5.92 7.95
N GLU A 296 37.49 -5.73 6.64
CA GLU A 296 38.52 -6.09 5.67
C GLU A 296 39.79 -5.23 5.86
N PRO A 297 40.95 -5.80 6.25
CA PRO A 297 42.17 -5.03 6.48
C PRO A 297 42.77 -4.43 5.20
N THR A 298 42.53 -5.05 4.04
CA THR A 298 43.02 -4.57 2.75
C THR A 298 41.86 -4.49 1.74
N PRO A 299 41.00 -3.46 1.86
CA PRO A 299 39.82 -3.34 1.02
C PRO A 299 40.23 -3.02 -0.42
N THR A 300 39.64 -3.74 -1.37
CA THR A 300 39.74 -3.47 -2.81
C THR A 300 39.09 -2.12 -3.15
N GLU A 301 39.39 -1.58 -4.33
CA GLU A 301 38.79 -0.32 -4.78
C GLU A 301 37.25 -0.40 -4.82
N ALA A 302 36.70 -1.48 -5.37
CA ALA A 302 35.26 -1.73 -5.35
C ALA A 302 34.68 -1.75 -3.93
N GLN A 303 35.37 -2.37 -2.97
CA GLN A 303 34.95 -2.38 -1.56
C GLN A 303 34.96 -0.96 -0.95
N ARG A 304 35.98 -0.16 -1.25
CA ARG A 304 36.07 1.24 -0.79
C ARG A 304 34.96 2.10 -1.37
N GLU A 305 34.64 1.93 -2.66
CA GLU A 305 33.56 2.66 -3.30
C GLU A 305 32.18 2.26 -2.77
N LEU A 306 31.93 0.97 -2.53
CA LEU A 306 30.64 0.46 -2.05
C LEU A 306 30.38 0.77 -0.57
N HIS A 307 31.43 0.79 0.26
CA HIS A 307 31.33 0.96 1.71
C HIS A 307 30.49 2.17 2.16
N PRO A 308 30.67 3.41 1.65
CA PRO A 308 29.84 4.55 2.05
C PRO A 308 28.35 4.35 1.72
N TYR A 309 28.01 3.75 0.56
CA TYR A 309 26.62 3.50 0.17
C TYR A 309 25.96 2.43 1.02
N LEU A 310 26.72 1.39 1.41
CA LEU A 310 26.25 0.39 2.38
C LEU A 310 26.04 1.01 3.78
N GLY A 311 26.91 1.94 4.18
CA GLY A 311 26.77 2.69 5.44
C GLY A 311 25.51 3.56 5.45
N GLU A 312 25.27 4.32 4.38
CA GLU A 312 24.07 5.15 4.24
C GLU A 312 22.79 4.30 4.16
N LEU A 313 22.82 3.17 3.47
CA LEU A 313 21.71 2.21 3.44
C LEU A 313 21.42 1.64 4.83
N LEU A 314 22.45 1.23 5.57
CA LEU A 314 22.30 0.70 6.92
C LEU A 314 21.73 1.75 7.87
N TYR A 315 22.25 2.96 7.81
CA TYR A 315 21.76 4.11 8.59
C TYR A 315 20.29 4.38 8.28
N SER A 316 19.96 4.64 7.02
CA SER A 316 18.62 5.04 6.59
C SER A 316 17.58 3.94 6.85
N LEU A 317 17.93 2.67 6.66
CA LEU A 317 17.05 1.55 6.99
C LEU A 317 16.80 1.43 8.50
N THR A 318 17.84 1.62 9.32
CA THR A 318 17.70 1.59 10.79
C THR A 318 16.80 2.73 11.26
N ASP A 319 17.07 3.94 10.76
CA ASP A 319 16.35 5.18 11.06
C ASP A 319 14.84 5.04 10.80
N ILE A 320 14.42 4.62 9.60
CA ILE A 320 12.99 4.48 9.28
C ILE A 320 12.31 3.37 10.11
N LEU A 321 13.02 2.29 10.46
CA LEU A 321 12.48 1.18 11.25
C LEU A 321 12.30 1.57 12.72
N GLU A 322 13.27 2.28 13.29
CA GLU A 322 13.17 2.82 14.64
C GLU A 322 12.10 3.90 14.71
N LYS A 323 12.02 4.76 13.69
CA LYS A 323 11.00 5.80 13.64
C LYS A 323 9.58 5.26 13.57
N ALA A 324 9.33 4.25 12.73
CA ALA A 324 8.02 3.60 12.66
C ALA A 324 7.59 3.05 14.03
N LYS A 325 8.50 2.35 14.71
CA LYS A 325 8.25 1.81 16.06
C LYS A 325 8.00 2.91 17.08
N PHE A 326 8.77 3.99 17.02
CA PHE A 326 8.61 5.13 17.91
C PHE A 326 7.26 5.83 17.71
N LEU A 327 6.86 6.11 16.47
CA LEU A 327 5.57 6.74 16.17
C LEU A 327 4.40 5.90 16.69
N LYS A 328 4.46 4.58 16.52
CA LYS A 328 3.47 3.66 17.08
C LYS A 328 3.49 3.66 18.61
N TRP A 329 4.67 3.61 19.22
CA TRP A 329 4.79 3.66 20.68
C TRP A 329 4.15 4.95 21.25
N ARG A 330 4.42 6.09 20.61
CA ARG A 330 3.79 7.38 20.95
C ARG A 330 2.28 7.37 20.75
N SER A 331 1.78 6.78 19.67
CA SER A 331 0.34 6.73 19.41
C SER A 331 -0.45 5.96 20.46
N VAL A 332 0.19 5.00 21.14
CA VAL A 332 -0.42 4.19 22.19
C VAL A 332 -0.18 4.76 23.60
N LEU A 333 1.07 5.05 23.97
CA LEU A 333 1.41 5.48 25.34
C LEU A 333 1.20 6.98 25.57
N GLU A 334 1.46 7.81 24.57
CA GLU A 334 1.31 9.26 24.61
C GLU A 334 0.09 9.70 23.78
N LYS A 335 -0.99 8.91 23.83
CA LYS A 335 -2.15 9.03 22.93
C LYS A 335 -2.66 10.45 22.76
N LYS A 336 -2.79 11.20 23.87
CA LYS A 336 -3.27 12.58 23.84
C LYS A 336 -2.32 13.49 23.05
N GLU A 337 -1.05 13.50 23.43
CA GLU A 337 -0.01 14.32 22.79
C GLU A 337 0.16 13.96 21.31
N PHE A 338 0.18 12.67 20.99
CA PHE A 338 0.24 12.23 19.59
C PHE A 338 -0.98 12.70 18.79
N SER A 339 -2.19 12.53 19.34
CA SER A 339 -3.43 12.90 18.65
C SER A 339 -3.62 14.41 18.47
N GLU A 340 -3.03 15.21 19.35
CA GLU A 340 -3.08 16.68 19.35
C GLU A 340 -1.86 17.31 18.64
N SER A 341 -0.94 16.49 18.10
CA SER A 341 0.26 16.97 17.41
C SER A 341 -0.06 17.81 16.17
N ASP A 342 0.86 18.70 15.80
CA ASP A 342 0.68 19.67 14.73
C ASP A 342 0.39 19.03 13.36
N VAL A 343 0.88 17.81 13.13
CA VAL A 343 0.57 16.97 11.95
C VAL A 343 -0.93 16.78 11.74
N PHE A 344 -1.72 16.77 12.81
CA PHE A 344 -3.15 16.50 12.74
C PHE A 344 -4.01 17.77 12.88
N ARG A 345 -3.42 18.95 13.03
CA ARG A 345 -4.15 20.19 13.40
C ARG A 345 -5.27 20.55 12.43
N ASN A 346 -5.13 20.19 11.15
CA ASN A 346 -6.11 20.48 10.10
C ASN A 346 -6.79 19.24 9.52
N LEU A 347 -6.70 18.09 10.22
CA LEU A 347 -7.28 16.83 9.79
C LEU A 347 -8.43 16.44 10.72
N GLU A 348 -9.59 16.13 10.15
CA GLU A 348 -10.81 15.73 10.87
C GLU A 348 -10.80 14.22 11.15
N LEU A 349 -9.68 13.73 11.70
CA LEU A 349 -9.47 12.31 11.97
C LEU A 349 -9.86 11.94 13.41
N SER A 350 -10.54 10.80 13.56
CA SER A 350 -10.76 10.19 14.87
C SER A 350 -9.43 9.80 15.53
N ALA A 351 -9.40 9.72 16.87
CA ALA A 351 -8.20 9.29 17.59
C ALA A 351 -7.73 7.89 17.16
N LEU A 352 -8.67 7.00 16.80
CA LEU A 352 -8.37 5.66 16.31
C LEU A 352 -7.79 5.68 14.89
N ALA A 353 -8.29 6.56 14.01
CA ALA A 353 -7.71 6.73 12.69
C ALA A 353 -6.27 7.28 12.76
N LYS A 354 -5.99 8.19 13.69
CA LYS A 354 -4.62 8.68 13.97
C LYS A 354 -3.71 7.55 14.46
N GLU A 355 -4.19 6.71 15.36
CA GLU A 355 -3.46 5.52 15.85
C GLU A 355 -3.23 4.49 14.72
N ALA A 356 -4.21 4.29 13.85
CA ALA A 356 -4.09 3.46 12.65
C ALA A 356 -3.01 3.99 11.69
N LEU A 357 -2.90 5.30 11.50
CA LEU A 357 -1.83 5.91 10.70
C LEU A 357 -0.43 5.64 11.25
N ALA A 358 -0.24 5.60 12.56
CA ALA A 358 1.07 5.23 13.10
C ALA A 358 1.40 3.75 12.83
N THR A 359 0.41 2.88 13.02
CA THR A 359 0.55 1.43 12.85
C THR A 359 0.73 1.05 11.37
N VAL A 360 0.08 1.78 10.44
CA VAL A 360 0.14 1.49 9.01
C VAL A 360 1.54 1.72 8.43
N LEU A 361 2.29 2.71 8.92
CA LEU A 361 3.66 2.96 8.49
C LEU A 361 4.58 1.78 8.83
N GLU A 362 4.44 1.22 10.03
CA GLU A 362 5.17 0.00 10.43
C GLU A 362 4.74 -1.21 9.60
N ASP A 363 3.43 -1.38 9.37
CA ASP A 363 2.88 -2.49 8.59
C ASP A 363 3.38 -2.45 7.13
N ILE A 364 3.49 -1.27 6.51
CA ILE A 364 4.11 -1.09 5.19
C ILE A 364 5.56 -1.59 5.18
N LEU A 365 6.36 -1.26 6.21
CA LEU A 365 7.76 -1.70 6.30
C LEU A 365 7.91 -3.21 6.58
N ARG A 366 6.90 -3.86 7.16
CA ARG A 366 6.91 -5.29 7.51
C ARG A 366 6.40 -6.19 6.39
N ASP A 367 5.42 -5.71 5.61
CA ASP A 367 4.70 -6.52 4.64
C ASP A 367 5.03 -6.18 3.18
N HIS A 368 5.29 -4.91 2.86
CA HIS A 368 5.46 -4.48 1.48
C HIS A 368 6.94 -4.43 1.08
N THR A 369 7.27 -4.95 -0.10
CA THR A 369 8.62 -4.83 -0.69
C THR A 369 8.77 -3.48 -1.40
N LEU A 370 10.01 -3.01 -1.58
CA LEU A 370 10.24 -1.76 -2.31
C LEU A 370 9.69 -1.83 -3.74
N SER A 371 9.89 -2.96 -4.43
CA SER A 371 9.32 -3.19 -5.77
C SER A 371 7.79 -3.08 -5.78
N TYR A 372 7.13 -3.57 -4.73
CA TYR A 372 5.68 -3.49 -4.60
C TYR A 372 5.23 -2.06 -4.31
N ILE A 373 5.86 -1.37 -3.35
CA ILE A 373 5.46 -0.03 -2.90
C ILE A 373 5.41 0.96 -4.08
N GLY A 374 6.46 1.02 -4.90
CA GLY A 374 6.59 2.12 -5.85
C GLY A 374 7.38 1.86 -7.13
N TYR A 375 7.86 0.62 -7.36
CA TYR A 375 8.71 0.30 -8.52
C TYR A 375 8.20 -0.93 -9.28
N PRO A 376 7.03 -0.83 -9.95
CA PRO A 376 6.47 -1.94 -10.71
C PRO A 376 7.39 -2.45 -11.84
N GLU A 377 8.34 -1.63 -12.30
CA GLU A 377 9.36 -2.00 -13.29
C GLU A 377 10.29 -3.09 -12.75
N ARG A 378 10.56 -3.04 -11.44
CA ARG A 378 11.40 -3.98 -10.70
C ARG A 378 10.63 -5.24 -10.29
N ALA A 379 9.32 -5.35 -10.58
CA ALA A 379 8.54 -6.52 -10.22
C ALA A 379 9.09 -7.83 -10.84
N THR A 380 8.90 -8.94 -10.14
CA THR A 380 9.26 -10.28 -10.62
C THR A 380 8.49 -10.64 -11.89
N ILE A 381 8.99 -11.60 -12.67
CA ILE A 381 8.31 -12.07 -13.90
C ILE A 381 6.89 -12.56 -13.57
N ARG A 382 6.71 -13.32 -12.48
CA ARG A 382 5.40 -13.76 -11.99
C ARG A 382 4.46 -12.57 -11.79
N ASN A 383 4.91 -11.52 -11.10
CA ASN A 383 4.08 -10.34 -10.84
C ASN A 383 3.79 -9.53 -12.10
N LYS A 384 4.74 -9.48 -13.04
CA LYS A 384 4.52 -8.87 -14.37
C LYS A 384 3.45 -9.61 -15.17
N ILE A 385 3.46 -10.95 -15.15
CA ILE A 385 2.41 -11.78 -15.78
C ILE A 385 1.06 -11.54 -15.11
N VAL A 386 1.02 -11.52 -13.77
CA VAL A 386 -0.20 -11.25 -13.00
C VAL A 386 -0.76 -9.86 -13.35
N ARG A 387 0.09 -8.84 -13.48
CA ARG A 387 -0.28 -7.49 -13.93
C ARG A 387 -0.91 -7.50 -15.32
N VAL A 388 -0.34 -8.23 -16.28
CA VAL A 388 -0.91 -8.37 -17.63
C VAL A 388 -2.27 -9.06 -17.56
N PHE A 389 -2.37 -10.14 -16.78
CA PHE A 389 -3.61 -10.89 -16.63
C PHE A 389 -4.73 -10.04 -16.01
N PHE A 390 -4.48 -9.37 -14.88
CA PHE A 390 -5.49 -8.51 -14.24
C PHE A 390 -5.83 -7.30 -15.10
N GLY A 391 -4.84 -6.65 -15.73
CA GLY A 391 -5.07 -5.51 -16.62
C GLY A 391 -5.99 -5.85 -17.81
N LEU A 392 -5.96 -7.10 -18.29
CA LEU A 392 -6.84 -7.57 -19.37
C LEU A 392 -8.16 -8.15 -18.88
N ALA A 393 -8.19 -8.83 -17.73
CA ALA A 393 -9.34 -9.60 -17.26
C ALA A 393 -10.32 -8.80 -16.40
N VAL A 394 -9.86 -7.80 -15.64
CA VAL A 394 -10.67 -7.09 -14.64
C VAL A 394 -11.89 -6.41 -15.27
N LEU A 395 -11.69 -5.66 -16.36
CA LEU A 395 -12.79 -4.95 -17.02
C LEU A 395 -13.85 -5.93 -17.60
N PRO A 396 -13.50 -6.97 -18.37
CA PRO A 396 -14.45 -7.99 -18.82
C PRO A 396 -15.21 -8.68 -17.68
N ILE A 397 -14.52 -9.10 -16.62
CA ILE A 397 -15.15 -9.78 -15.48
C ILE A 397 -16.20 -8.88 -14.82
N ARG A 398 -15.88 -7.59 -14.63
CA ARG A 398 -16.82 -6.63 -14.03
C ARG A 398 -18.00 -6.31 -14.92
N LEU A 399 -17.79 -6.18 -16.23
CA LEU A 399 -18.89 -6.04 -17.18
C LEU A 399 -19.87 -7.22 -17.06
N LEU A 400 -19.36 -8.45 -16.95
CA LEU A 400 -20.18 -9.65 -16.74
C LEU A 400 -20.94 -9.61 -15.40
N PHE A 401 -20.28 -9.21 -14.30
CA PHE A 401 -20.93 -9.09 -12.99
C PHE A 401 -22.02 -8.02 -12.98
N SER A 402 -21.74 -6.85 -13.52
CA SER A 402 -22.70 -5.75 -13.60
C SER A 402 -23.89 -6.12 -14.48
N PHE A 403 -23.65 -6.81 -15.59
CA PHE A 403 -24.72 -7.38 -16.42
C PHE A 403 -25.56 -8.42 -15.67
N LYS A 404 -24.92 -9.37 -14.98
CA LYS A 404 -25.62 -10.40 -14.16
C LYS A 404 -26.48 -9.76 -13.07
N ARG A 405 -25.98 -8.72 -12.41
CA ARG A 405 -26.67 -8.00 -11.34
C ARG A 405 -27.83 -7.15 -11.88
N TRP A 406 -27.65 -6.54 -13.05
CA TRP A 406 -28.74 -5.87 -13.76
C TRP A 406 -29.86 -6.86 -14.10
N ILE A 407 -29.52 -8.02 -14.67
CA ILE A 407 -30.48 -9.11 -14.93
C ILE A 407 -31.21 -9.53 -13.65
N SER A 408 -30.50 -9.75 -12.54
CA SER A 408 -31.15 -10.14 -11.28
C SER A 408 -32.08 -9.06 -10.75
N LYS A 409 -31.70 -7.77 -10.80
CA LYS A 409 -32.58 -6.65 -10.42
C LYS A 409 -33.85 -6.61 -11.28
N VAL A 410 -33.72 -6.83 -12.60
CA VAL A 410 -34.85 -6.84 -13.54
C VAL A 410 -35.77 -8.05 -13.30
N LEU A 411 -35.21 -9.23 -13.06
CA LEU A 411 -35.97 -10.45 -12.75
C LEU A 411 -36.70 -10.34 -11.41
N VAL A 412 -36.04 -9.85 -10.35
CA VAL A 412 -36.65 -9.66 -9.03
C VAL A 412 -37.73 -8.58 -9.06
N LYS A 413 -37.56 -7.50 -9.84
CA LYS A 413 -38.63 -6.49 -10.04
C LYS A 413 -39.82 -7.00 -10.88
N ARG A 414 -39.64 -8.06 -11.68
CA ARG A 414 -40.71 -8.64 -12.53
C ARG A 414 -41.48 -9.79 -11.90
N ILE A 415 -41.08 -10.27 -10.71
CA ILE A 415 -41.87 -11.23 -9.94
C ILE A 415 -42.60 -10.43 -8.86
N PRO A 416 -43.86 -9.99 -9.07
CA PRO A 416 -44.65 -9.47 -7.97
C PRO A 416 -44.84 -10.60 -6.96
N LEU A 417 -44.51 -10.31 -5.70
CA LEU A 417 -44.81 -11.14 -4.55
C LEU A 417 -46.28 -11.58 -4.61
N LEU A 418 -46.51 -12.83 -4.99
CA LEU A 418 -47.70 -13.61 -4.61
C LEU A 418 -47.62 -13.87 -3.10
N ASN A 419 -47.73 -12.80 -2.31
CA ASN A 419 -48.02 -12.90 -0.89
C ASN A 419 -49.54 -12.85 -0.77
N THR A 420 -50.13 -14.03 -0.88
CA THR A 420 -51.48 -14.33 -0.43
C THR A 420 -51.62 -13.93 1.03
N LYS A 421 -52.12 -12.73 1.30
CA LYS A 421 -52.82 -12.44 2.56
C LYS A 421 -54.08 -13.30 2.58
N VAL A 422 -53.99 -14.46 3.21
CA VAL A 422 -55.15 -15.19 3.71
C VAL A 422 -55.85 -14.26 4.71
N ARG A 423 -56.94 -13.62 4.28
CA ARG A 423 -57.89 -12.97 5.18
C ARG A 423 -58.51 -14.06 6.05
N VAL A 424 -58.09 -14.14 7.30
CA VAL A 424 -58.90 -14.78 8.34
C VAL A 424 -60.04 -13.80 8.65
N PRO A 425 -61.32 -14.20 8.55
CA PRO A 425 -62.42 -13.35 8.95
C PRO A 425 -62.45 -13.24 10.48
N GLU A 426 -62.22 -12.05 11.02
CA GLU A 426 -62.49 -11.75 12.42
C GLU A 426 -64.00 -11.82 12.66
N ARG A 427 -64.37 -12.70 13.60
CA ARG A 427 -65.71 -12.78 14.17
C ARG A 427 -66.03 -11.48 14.89
N THR A 428 -67.21 -10.98 14.58
CA THR A 428 -68.01 -10.06 15.39
C THR A 428 -68.01 -10.51 16.86
N GLN A 429 -67.53 -9.66 17.76
CA GLN A 429 -67.95 -9.67 19.16
C GLN A 429 -68.75 -8.40 19.42
N THR A 430 -70.01 -8.64 19.72
CA THR A 430 -71.01 -7.74 20.27
C THR A 430 -70.58 -7.20 21.62
N GLN A 431 -71.02 -5.96 21.88
CA GLN A 431 -71.01 -5.30 23.18
C GLN A 431 -71.79 -6.13 24.22
N ASP A 432 -71.24 -6.23 25.43
CA ASP A 432 -71.88 -5.87 26.70
C ASP A 432 -70.81 -5.68 27.78
#